data_AF-A0A955V679-F1
#
_entry.id   AF-A0A955V679-F1
#
_cell.length_a   1.000
_cell.length_b   1.000
_cell.length_c   1.000
_cell.angle_alpha   90.00
_cell.angle_beta   90.00
_cell.angle_gamma   90.00
#
_symmetry.space_group_name_H-M   'P 1'
#
loop_
_entity.id
_entity.type
_entity.pdbx_description
1 polymer ?
#
loop_
_entity_poly.entity_id
_entity_poly.type
_entity_poly.pdbx_seq_one_letter_code
_entity_poly.pdbx_strand_id
1 'polypeptide(L)'
;MTDTVWLPEAMTRFRCNQQGCCCKQWNIRMDVESVFHIVQELPDDRTGEILDGARVIRDPADGKVVSLDLRRRAPDDRCVFLEPELTCEVHRKLGGDALPKLCQAFPV
;
A
#
# COMPACT_ATOMS: atom_id res chain seq x y z
N MET A 1 -5.52 3.44 -27.00
CA MET A 1 -6.86 3.92 -26.60
C MET A 1 -6.69 4.57 -25.25
N THR A 2 -6.94 5.87 -25.15
CA THR A 2 -6.90 6.58 -23.87
C THR A 2 -8.28 6.52 -23.26
N ASP A 3 -8.45 5.64 -22.28
CA ASP A 3 -9.68 5.61 -21.49
C ASP A 3 -9.79 6.91 -20.70
N THR A 4 -10.90 7.63 -20.91
CA THR A 4 -11.19 8.85 -20.16
C THR A 4 -11.91 8.47 -18.88
N VAL A 5 -11.27 8.72 -17.74
CA VAL A 5 -11.83 8.48 -16.41
C VAL A 5 -12.31 9.80 -15.82
N TRP A 6 -13.57 9.86 -15.39
CA TRP A 6 -14.14 11.03 -14.72
C TRP A 6 -14.01 10.89 -13.20
N LEU A 7 -13.27 11.81 -12.57
CA LEU A 7 -13.05 11.85 -11.13
C LEU A 7 -13.68 13.11 -10.54
N PRO A 8 -14.44 13.02 -9.43
CA PRO A 8 -14.82 14.18 -8.65
C PRO A 8 -13.60 15.02 -8.25
N GLU A 9 -13.73 16.34 -8.27
CA GLU A 9 -12.64 17.26 -7.94
C GLU A 9 -12.00 16.97 -6.57
N ALA A 10 -12.80 16.57 -5.58
CA ALA A 10 -12.32 16.18 -4.26
C ALA A 10 -11.29 15.05 -4.29
N MET A 11 -11.40 14.09 -5.24
CA MET A 11 -10.44 13.00 -5.39
C MET A 11 -9.07 13.49 -5.88
N THR A 12 -9.02 14.58 -6.66
CA THR A 12 -7.76 15.13 -7.18
C THR A 12 -6.91 15.80 -6.09
N ARG A 13 -7.57 16.25 -5.02
CA ARG A 13 -6.95 16.93 -3.88
C ARG A 13 -6.67 15.98 -2.72
N PHE A 14 -7.03 14.70 -2.84
CA PHE A 14 -6.81 13.75 -1.77
C PHE A 14 -5.33 13.63 -1.41
N ARG A 15 -5.06 13.59 -0.11
CA ARG A 15 -3.76 13.28 0.47
C ARG A 15 -3.98 12.37 1.67
N CYS A 16 -3.11 11.38 1.85
CA CYS A 16 -3.10 10.52 3.03
C CYS A 16 -3.07 11.37 4.31
N ASN A 17 -4.04 11.19 5.20
CA ASN A 17 -4.16 11.94 6.46
C ASN A 17 -3.30 11.35 7.61
N GLN A 18 -2.59 10.25 7.36
CA GLN A 18 -1.76 9.53 8.33
C GLN A 18 -2.51 9.09 9.61
N GLN A 19 -3.81 8.77 9.50
CA GLN A 19 -4.64 8.30 10.62
C GLN A 19 -4.95 6.79 10.55
N GLY A 20 -4.42 6.09 9.55
CA GLY A 20 -4.59 4.63 9.42
C GLY A 20 -6.01 4.16 9.05
N CYS A 21 -6.92 5.06 8.62
CA CYS A 21 -8.30 4.71 8.29
C CYS A 21 -8.36 3.64 7.20
N CYS A 22 -7.68 3.87 6.07
CA CYS A 22 -7.61 2.91 4.96
C CYS A 22 -6.79 1.66 5.34
N CYS A 23 -5.69 1.83 6.08
CA CYS A 23 -4.78 0.75 6.49
C CYS A 23 -5.40 -0.29 7.43
N LYS A 24 -6.49 0.06 8.14
CA LYS A 24 -7.24 -0.85 9.01
C LYS A 24 -8.40 -1.52 8.29
N GLN A 25 -9.14 -0.75 7.51
CA GLN A 25 -10.46 -1.17 7.04
C GLN A 25 -10.40 -1.86 5.69
N TRP A 26 -9.44 -1.52 4.82
CA TRP A 26 -9.52 -1.87 3.41
C TRP A 26 -8.50 -2.93 3.01
N ASN A 27 -8.92 -3.87 2.17
CA ASN A 27 -8.01 -4.84 1.56
C ASN A 27 -7.31 -4.20 0.36
N ILE A 28 -6.26 -3.44 0.65
CA ILE A 28 -5.44 -2.72 -0.33
C ILE A 28 -4.43 -3.72 -0.89
N ARG A 29 -4.53 -3.99 -2.19
CA ARG A 29 -3.52 -4.74 -2.94
C ARG A 29 -2.53 -3.76 -3.55
N MET A 30 -1.25 -3.95 -3.27
CA MET A 30 -0.18 -3.11 -3.79
C MET A 30 0.38 -3.72 -5.07
N ASP A 31 0.68 -2.88 -6.06
CA ASP A 31 1.43 -3.31 -7.22
C ASP A 31 2.87 -3.69 -6.83
N VAL A 32 3.45 -4.61 -7.60
CA VAL A 32 4.77 -5.18 -7.31
C VAL A 32 5.87 -4.11 -7.35
N GLU A 33 5.76 -3.15 -8.26
CA GLU A 33 6.74 -2.07 -8.44
C GLU A 33 6.81 -1.18 -7.19
N SER A 34 5.66 -0.74 -6.66
CA SER A 34 5.60 0.05 -5.43
C SER A 34 6.17 -0.70 -4.24
N VAL A 35 5.88 -1.99 -4.10
CA VAL A 35 6.45 -2.79 -3.00
C VAL A 35 7.97 -2.90 -3.15
N PHE A 36 8.47 -3.15 -4.36
CA PHE A 36 9.90 -3.23 -4.62
C PHE A 36 10.61 -1.92 -4.29
N HIS A 37 10.04 -0.78 -4.68
CA HIS A 37 10.59 0.52 -4.35
C HIS A 37 10.64 0.75 -2.83
N ILE A 38 9.55 0.44 -2.12
CA ILE A 38 9.48 0.61 -0.66
C ILE A 38 10.53 -0.26 0.06
N VAL A 39 10.71 -1.52 -0.34
CA VAL A 39 11.68 -2.41 0.34
C VAL A 39 13.13 -2.04 0.03
N GLN A 40 13.41 -1.34 -1.07
CA GLN A 40 14.76 -0.84 -1.37
C GLN A 40 15.14 0.38 -0.53
N GLU A 41 14.15 1.19 -0.16
CA GLU A 41 14.34 2.41 0.63
C GLU A 41 14.23 2.17 2.14
N LEU A 42 13.72 1.01 2.56
CA LEU A 42 13.65 0.60 3.95
C LEU A 42 14.87 -0.25 4.36
N PRO A 43 15.23 -0.25 5.67
CA PRO A 43 16.29 -1.11 6.19
C PRO A 43 16.09 -2.61 5.89
N ASP A 44 17.19 -3.35 5.69
CA ASP A 44 17.18 -4.77 5.30
C ASP A 44 16.37 -5.68 6.25
N ASP A 45 16.33 -5.37 7.55
CA ASP A 45 15.58 -6.12 8.57
C ASP A 45 14.06 -5.98 8.39
N ARG A 46 13.59 -4.85 7.84
CA ARG A 46 12.17 -4.63 7.53
C ARG A 46 11.74 -5.39 6.29
N THR A 47 12.61 -5.54 5.30
CA THR A 47 12.30 -6.26 4.05
C THR A 47 11.88 -7.71 4.33
N GLY A 48 12.57 -8.39 5.24
CA GLY A 48 12.21 -9.75 5.66
C GLY A 48 10.80 -9.83 6.25
N GLU A 49 10.47 -8.94 7.18
CA GLU A 49 9.14 -8.90 7.82
C GLU A 49 8.01 -8.60 6.83
N ILE A 50 8.24 -7.67 5.90
CA ILE A 50 7.25 -7.30 4.88
C ILE A 50 6.95 -8.48 3.97
N LEU A 51 7.99 -9.19 3.51
CA LEU A 51 7.85 -10.27 2.54
C LEU A 51 7.34 -11.58 3.17
N ASP A 52 7.68 -11.87 4.43
CA ASP A 52 7.21 -13.08 5.13
C ASP A 52 5.67 -13.08 5.30
N GLY A 53 5.10 -11.92 5.60
CA GLY A 53 3.65 -11.76 5.75
C GLY A 53 2.88 -11.63 4.43
N ALA A 54 3.57 -11.40 3.31
CA ALA A 54 2.95 -11.02 2.04
C ALA A 54 2.18 -12.17 1.37
N ARG A 55 0.97 -11.88 0.88
CA ARG A 55 0.25 -12.78 -0.03
C ARG A 55 0.43 -12.35 -1.47
N VAL A 56 0.96 -13.25 -2.27
CA VAL A 56 1.11 -13.08 -3.72
C VAL A 56 -0.21 -13.34 -4.41
N ILE A 57 -0.72 -12.34 -5.14
CA ILE A 57 -1.89 -12.48 -5.99
C ILE A 57 -1.42 -12.69 -7.42
N ARG A 58 -1.93 -13.74 -8.06
CA ARG A 58 -1.56 -14.13 -9.43
C ARG A 58 -2.75 -14.00 -10.37
N ASP A 59 -2.48 -13.63 -11.61
CA ASP A 59 -3.44 -13.67 -12.70
C ASP A 59 -3.88 -15.13 -12.93
N PRO A 60 -5.18 -15.44 -12.93
CA PRO A 60 -5.67 -16.80 -13.18
C PRO A 60 -5.38 -17.33 -14.59
N ALA A 61 -5.23 -16.45 -15.59
CA ALA A 61 -5.06 -16.83 -16.99
C ALA A 61 -3.63 -17.25 -17.33
N ASP A 62 -2.63 -16.55 -16.78
CA ASP A 62 -1.21 -16.81 -17.10
C ASP A 62 -0.30 -17.02 -15.88
N GLY A 63 -0.84 -16.95 -14.66
CA GLY A 63 -0.13 -17.22 -13.42
C GLY A 63 0.87 -16.13 -13.00
N LYS A 64 0.97 -15.02 -13.73
CA LYS A 64 1.88 -13.91 -13.41
C LYS A 64 1.47 -13.22 -12.12
N VAL A 65 2.46 -12.72 -11.37
CA VAL A 65 2.18 -11.91 -10.18
C VAL A 65 1.62 -10.56 -10.60
N VAL A 66 0.43 -10.22 -10.09
CA VAL A 66 -0.25 -8.96 -10.42
C VAL A 66 -0.21 -7.97 -9.25
N SER A 67 -0.24 -8.46 -8.02
CA SER A 67 -0.24 -7.61 -6.83
C SER A 67 0.15 -8.39 -5.58
N LEU A 68 0.43 -7.65 -4.50
CA LEU A 68 0.76 -8.16 -3.19
C LEU A 68 -0.25 -7.64 -2.16
N ASP A 69 -0.75 -8.51 -1.30
CA ASP A 69 -1.49 -8.13 -0.09
C ASP A 69 -0.51 -8.17 1.09
N LEU A 70 -0.30 -6.99 1.69
CA LEU A 70 0.69 -6.76 2.76
C LEU A 70 0.04 -6.52 4.13
N ARG A 71 -1.14 -7.12 4.39
CA ARG A 71 -1.73 -7.08 5.74
C ARG A 71 -0.99 -8.01 6.69
N ARG A 72 -0.68 -7.53 7.90
CA ARG A 72 -0.23 -8.36 9.03
C ARG A 72 -1.34 -9.33 9.35
N ARG A 73 -1.05 -10.63 9.46
CA ARG A 73 -2.00 -11.56 10.06
C ARG A 73 -2.08 -11.30 11.57
N ALA A 74 -3.28 -11.50 12.12
CA ALA A 74 -3.66 -11.61 13.54
C ALA A 74 -2.68 -11.07 14.62
N PRO A 75 -3.15 -10.30 15.61
CA PRO A 75 -4.56 -10.06 15.96
C PRO A 75 -5.22 -8.92 15.18
N ASP A 76 -4.44 -8.06 14.54
CA ASP A 76 -4.97 -6.76 14.14
C ASP A 76 -5.44 -6.66 12.68
N ASP A 77 -5.00 -7.58 11.81
CA ASP A 77 -5.33 -7.56 10.37
C ASP A 77 -5.15 -6.16 9.76
N ARG A 78 -4.02 -5.49 9.98
CA ARG A 78 -3.73 -4.13 9.47
C ARG A 78 -2.57 -4.17 8.50
N CYS A 79 -2.43 -3.16 7.64
CA CYS A 79 -1.25 -3.00 6.78
C CYS A 79 0.07 -3.13 7.58
N VAL A 80 1.07 -3.81 7.03
CA VAL A 80 2.39 -4.01 7.65
C VAL A 80 3.11 -2.70 7.99
N PHE A 81 2.83 -1.64 7.24
CA PHE A 81 3.41 -0.30 7.44
C PHE A 81 2.66 0.57 8.46
N LEU A 82 1.53 0.10 9.00
CA LEU A 82 0.78 0.86 10.00
C LEU A 82 1.40 0.69 11.38
N GLU A 83 1.87 1.80 11.96
CA GLU A 83 2.45 1.86 13.29
C GLU A 83 1.36 1.89 14.38
N PRO A 84 1.69 1.60 15.65
CA PRO A 84 0.74 1.64 16.77
C PRO A 84 0.02 2.98 16.91
N GLU A 85 0.70 4.09 16.63
CA GLU A 85 0.21 5.47 16.69
C GLU A 85 -0.72 5.83 15.50
N LEU A 86 -1.03 4.85 14.65
CA LEU A 86 -1.87 4.96 13.45
C LEU A 86 -1.24 5.77 12.30
N THR A 87 0.06 5.99 12.38
CA THR A 87 0.88 6.59 11.34
C THR A 87 1.40 5.54 10.38
N CYS A 88 1.63 5.92 9.12
CA CYS A 88 2.25 5.06 8.11
C CYS A 88 3.76 5.23 8.14
N GLU A 89 4.50 4.15 8.38
CA GLU A 89 5.98 4.14 8.41
C GLU A 89 6.56 4.69 7.09
N VAL A 90 6.01 4.27 5.95
CA VAL A 90 6.47 4.70 4.61
C VAL A 90 6.28 6.20 4.43
N HIS A 91 5.09 6.73 4.76
CA HIS A 91 4.84 8.17 4.65
C HIS A 91 5.76 8.95 5.60
N ARG A 92 5.89 8.51 6.85
CA ARG A 92 6.69 9.18 7.87
C ARG A 92 8.18 9.23 7.54
N LYS A 93 8.72 8.14 6.96
CA LYS A 93 10.16 8.01 6.64
C LYS A 93 10.52 8.52 5.24
N LEU A 94 9.69 8.25 4.24
CA LEU A 94 10.00 8.44 2.82
C LEU A 94 9.14 9.53 2.15
N GLY A 95 8.14 10.06 2.85
CA GLY A 95 7.22 11.08 2.32
C GLY A 95 6.02 10.50 1.56
N GLY A 96 5.07 11.37 1.24
CA GLY A 96 3.82 10.98 0.58
C GLY A 96 4.00 10.46 -0.84
N ASP A 97 5.02 10.95 -1.56
CA ASP A 97 5.29 10.57 -2.95
C ASP A 97 5.88 9.15 -3.08
N ALA A 98 6.47 8.61 -2.00
CA ALA A 98 6.97 7.25 -1.92
C ALA A 98 5.85 6.21 -1.65
N LEU A 99 4.63 6.66 -1.36
CA LEU A 99 3.50 5.76 -1.16
C LEU A 99 3.09 5.10 -2.48
N PRO A 100 2.51 3.88 -2.46
CA PRO A 100 1.91 3.29 -3.66
C PRO A 100 0.87 4.23 -4.26
N LYS A 101 0.71 4.24 -5.59
CA LYS A 101 -0.27 5.09 -6.30
C LYS A 101 -1.68 4.98 -5.70
N LEU A 102 -2.06 3.75 -5.31
CA LEU A 102 -3.33 3.47 -4.67
C LEU A 102 -3.49 4.24 -3.34
N CYS A 103 -2.43 4.32 -2.53
CA CYS A 103 -2.41 5.06 -1.27
C CYS A 103 -2.35 6.58 -1.47
N GLN A 104 -1.88 7.06 -2.63
CA GLN A 104 -1.88 8.48 -2.98
C GLN A 104 -3.23 8.97 -3.53
N ALA A 105 -4.06 8.06 -4.06
CA ALA A 105 -5.22 8.41 -4.88
C ALA A 105 -6.59 8.15 -4.22
N PHE A 106 -6.65 7.52 -3.05
CA PHE A 106 -7.92 7.07 -2.47
C PHE A 106 -8.47 7.97 -1.36
N PRO A 107 -9.47 8.83 -1.65
CA PRO A 107 -10.15 9.62 -0.65
C PRO A 107 -10.95 8.78 0.34
N VAL A 108 -10.92 9.24 1.59
CA VAL A 108 -12.04 9.04 2.53
C VAL A 108 -13.17 9.97 2.12
#